data_AF-A0A8J7WT84-F1
#
_entry.id   AF-A0A8J7WT84-F1
#
_cell.length_a   1.000
_cell.length_b   1.000
_cell.length_c   1.000
_cell.angle_alpha   90.00
_cell.angle_beta   90.00
_cell.angle_gamma   90.00
#
_symmetry.space_group_name_H-M   'P 1'
#
loop_
_entity.id
_entity.type
_entity.pdbx_description
1 polymer ?
#
loop_
_entity_poly.entity_id
_entity_poly.type
_entity_poly.pdbx_seq_one_letter_code
_entity_poly.pdbx_strand_id
1 'polypeptide(L)'
;MNGTRKTEAAFAPLAVLVLAMLGGCGGGAAAPGAAPSSVPSVSASPTGAATTSPGPSRSATAPAARTSPPAPSATVVLSRVTYQWGWPNAHGSALVTHTYPVPPLPQLVRIAVGDHPRDPGERPFNRMTFTFTTAFPTYRFAYTGTLTGSGSGQTVPLKGAGVLTITFSQAQAHTADGSRSSITAQPGRDIALTRIVDYAQAGDFEGVVTYGLGIAWPIPQSNPQIAVRAYETETITGGGQHLYAVAFDVDATNPAGR
;
A
#
# COMPACT_ATOMS: atom_id res chain seq x y z
N MET A 1 40.74 20.24 42.54
CA MET A 1 39.82 19.10 42.71
C MET A 1 40.26 17.97 41.78
N ASN A 2 40.34 16.78 42.37
CA ASN A 2 40.92 15.51 41.91
C ASN A 2 40.79 15.14 40.42
N GLY A 3 41.93 14.75 39.84
CA GLY A 3 42.17 13.32 39.57
C GLY A 3 41.61 12.76 38.27
N THR A 4 42.27 13.03 37.15
CA THR A 4 42.18 12.25 35.91
C THR A 4 42.77 10.86 36.13
N ARG A 5 41.92 9.82 36.16
CA ARG A 5 42.34 8.43 35.90
C ARG A 5 41.63 7.95 34.64
N LYS A 6 42.38 7.89 33.54
CA LYS A 6 42.03 7.11 32.35
C LYS A 6 42.47 5.68 32.62
N THR A 7 41.52 4.76 32.72
CA THR A 7 41.77 3.32 32.71
C THR A 7 41.58 2.78 31.30
N GLU A 8 42.67 2.24 30.76
CA GLU A 8 42.69 1.39 29.57
C GLU A 8 42.11 -0.01 29.91
N ALA A 9 41.35 -0.59 28.98
CA ALA A 9 41.11 -2.03 28.87
C ALA A 9 40.76 -2.29 27.40
N ALA A 10 41.68 -2.82 26.61
CA ALA A 10 41.97 -4.25 26.41
C ALA A 10 41.24 -4.80 25.18
N PHE A 11 42.03 -5.01 24.12
CA PHE A 11 41.69 -5.71 22.88
C PHE A 11 41.32 -7.17 23.15
N ALA A 12 40.31 -7.68 22.45
CA ALA A 12 40.15 -9.12 22.20
C ALA A 12 39.79 -9.31 20.71
N PRO A 13 40.62 -10.02 19.90
CA PRO A 13 40.24 -10.42 18.56
C PRO A 13 39.49 -11.77 18.64
N LEU A 14 38.30 -11.85 18.04
CA LEU A 14 37.64 -13.14 17.83
C LEU A 14 37.73 -13.52 16.35
N ALA A 15 38.17 -14.76 16.16
CA ALA A 15 38.62 -15.35 14.92
C ALA A 15 37.51 -15.59 13.88
N VAL A 16 37.98 -15.60 12.64
CA VAL A 16 37.34 -16.02 11.39
C VAL A 16 36.91 -17.49 11.46
N LEU A 17 35.68 -17.80 11.02
CA LEU A 17 35.33 -19.12 10.51
C LEU A 17 34.63 -18.97 9.15
N VAL A 18 35.37 -19.26 8.08
CA VAL A 18 34.87 -19.45 6.72
C VAL A 18 34.41 -20.91 6.61
N LEU A 19 33.15 -21.13 6.23
CA LEU A 19 32.69 -22.43 5.75
C LEU A 19 32.09 -22.24 4.34
N ALA A 20 32.86 -22.67 3.34
CA ALA A 20 32.39 -22.87 1.97
C ALA A 20 31.90 -24.31 1.83
N MET A 21 30.73 -24.51 1.21
CA MET A 21 30.30 -25.80 0.69
C MET A 21 29.77 -25.60 -0.73
N LEU A 22 30.41 -26.28 -1.68
CA LEU A 22 30.07 -26.41 -3.08
C LEU A 22 29.22 -27.67 -3.32
N GLY A 23 28.38 -27.63 -4.36
CA GLY A 23 27.72 -28.78 -5.01
C GLY A 23 26.30 -28.39 -5.45
N GLY A 24 25.82 -28.61 -6.67
CA GLY A 24 26.31 -29.33 -7.85
C GLY A 24 25.22 -29.25 -8.95
N CYS A 25 25.62 -29.46 -10.20
CA CYS A 25 24.88 -29.18 -11.44
C CYS A 25 23.76 -30.18 -11.85
N GLY A 26 22.90 -29.72 -12.77
CA GLY A 26 22.14 -30.52 -13.74
C GLY A 26 20.71 -29.99 -13.90
N GLY A 27 20.20 -29.51 -15.04
CA GLY A 27 20.55 -29.69 -16.45
C GLY A 27 19.34 -30.28 -17.19
N GLY A 28 18.62 -29.46 -17.96
CA GLY A 28 17.51 -29.93 -18.81
C GLY A 28 16.79 -28.77 -19.50
N ALA A 29 17.00 -28.64 -20.81
CA ALA A 29 16.49 -27.57 -21.67
C ALA A 29 15.48 -28.10 -22.71
N ALA A 30 14.69 -27.15 -23.24
CA ALA A 30 13.92 -27.17 -24.51
C ALA A 30 12.63 -28.03 -24.53
N ALA A 31 11.54 -27.67 -25.23
CA ALA A 31 11.35 -26.71 -26.33
C ALA A 31 9.81 -26.40 -26.52
N PRO A 32 9.43 -25.52 -27.46
CA PRO A 32 8.18 -24.75 -27.49
C PRO A 32 7.09 -25.29 -28.43
N GLY A 33 5.87 -24.75 -28.32
CA GLY A 33 4.81 -24.83 -29.33
C GLY A 33 3.77 -23.73 -29.09
N ALA A 34 3.86 -22.59 -29.77
CA ALA A 34 3.25 -22.30 -31.07
C ALA A 34 1.74 -21.98 -30.98
N ALA A 35 1.43 -20.69 -30.99
CA ALA A 35 0.17 -20.16 -31.51
C ALA A 35 0.32 -19.92 -33.03
N PRO A 36 -0.78 -20.05 -33.79
CA PRO A 36 -1.16 -19.02 -34.76
C PRO A 36 -2.66 -18.67 -34.68
N SER A 37 -3.03 -17.37 -34.74
CA SER A 37 -3.67 -16.68 -35.90
C SER A 37 -5.00 -17.32 -36.37
N SER A 38 -6.12 -16.66 -36.69
CA SER A 38 -6.31 -15.39 -37.39
C SER A 38 -7.84 -15.09 -37.57
N VAL A 39 -8.25 -13.84 -37.32
CA VAL A 39 -9.20 -12.94 -38.06
C VAL A 39 -10.66 -13.38 -38.43
N PRO A 40 -11.55 -12.47 -38.91
CA PRO A 40 -12.86 -12.20 -38.30
C PRO A 40 -14.05 -12.66 -39.18
N SER A 41 -15.28 -12.51 -38.71
CA SER A 41 -16.46 -12.52 -39.58
C SER A 41 -17.45 -11.44 -39.18
N VAL A 42 -17.39 -10.36 -39.95
CA VAL A 42 -18.47 -9.41 -40.19
C VAL A 42 -19.67 -10.16 -40.76
N SER A 43 -20.87 -9.87 -40.23
CA SER A 43 -22.11 -10.10 -40.95
C SER A 43 -22.98 -8.86 -40.80
N ALA A 44 -23.11 -8.14 -41.91
CA ALA A 44 -23.97 -6.98 -42.06
C ALA A 44 -25.29 -7.39 -42.73
N SER A 45 -26.27 -6.48 -42.62
CA SER A 45 -27.52 -6.32 -43.41
C SER A 45 -28.81 -6.80 -42.72
N PRO A 46 -30.00 -6.25 -43.06
CA PRO A 46 -30.31 -5.07 -43.89
C PRO A 46 -31.27 -4.04 -43.25
N THR A 47 -31.35 -2.90 -43.93
CA THR A 47 -32.38 -1.86 -43.87
C THR A 47 -33.79 -2.41 -44.03
N GLY A 48 -34.73 -1.89 -43.24
CA GLY A 48 -36.17 -2.10 -43.43
C GLY A 48 -36.99 -1.08 -42.64
N ALA A 49 -37.36 0.02 -43.29
CA ALA A 49 -38.33 0.98 -42.77
C ALA A 49 -39.75 0.46 -43.03
N ALA A 50 -40.61 0.46 -42.01
CA ALA A 50 -42.06 0.46 -42.19
C ALA A 50 -42.76 1.10 -40.97
N THR A 51 -43.51 2.14 -41.27
CA THR A 51 -44.39 2.92 -40.40
C THR A 51 -45.72 2.20 -40.20
N THR A 52 -46.17 1.97 -38.96
CA THR A 52 -47.61 1.84 -38.63
C THR A 52 -47.94 2.31 -37.21
N SER A 53 -48.89 3.25 -37.17
CA SER A 53 -49.79 3.79 -36.13
C SER A 53 -49.87 3.18 -34.71
N PRO A 54 -50.13 4.00 -33.66
CA PRO A 54 -50.16 3.59 -32.25
C PRO A 54 -51.51 2.97 -31.83
N GLY A 55 -51.46 1.79 -31.22
CA GLY A 55 -52.57 1.17 -30.47
C GLY A 55 -52.42 1.38 -28.96
N PRO A 56 -53.54 1.44 -28.19
CA PRO A 56 -53.55 1.98 -26.84
C PRO A 56 -52.81 1.10 -25.82
N SER A 57 -51.90 1.73 -25.08
CA SER A 57 -51.17 1.18 -23.94
C SER A 57 -52.13 0.67 -22.86
N ARG A 58 -52.14 -0.64 -22.63
CA ARG A 58 -52.59 -1.21 -21.35
C ARG A 58 -51.48 -1.00 -20.34
N SER A 59 -51.72 -0.10 -19.38
CA SER A 59 -50.85 0.11 -18.22
C SER A 59 -50.71 -1.20 -17.45
N ALA A 60 -49.58 -1.89 -17.64
CA ALA A 60 -49.15 -2.92 -16.71
C ALA A 60 -48.63 -2.20 -15.45
N THR A 61 -49.34 -2.37 -14.34
CA THR A 61 -48.90 -1.91 -13.03
C THR A 61 -47.52 -2.50 -12.73
N ALA A 62 -46.50 -1.65 -12.72
CA ALA A 62 -45.16 -2.02 -12.27
C ALA A 62 -45.25 -2.49 -10.81
N PRO A 63 -44.59 -3.61 -10.43
CA PRO A 63 -44.50 -3.99 -9.03
C PRO A 63 -43.84 -2.84 -8.26
N ALA A 64 -44.46 -2.43 -7.16
CA ALA A 64 -43.89 -1.44 -6.26
C ALA A 64 -42.45 -1.86 -5.91
N ALA A 65 -41.48 -1.01 -6.28
CA ALA A 65 -40.09 -1.18 -5.89
C ALA A 65 -40.05 -1.20 -4.36
N ARG A 66 -39.79 -2.37 -3.77
CA ARG A 66 -39.51 -2.47 -2.35
C ARG A 66 -38.22 -1.69 -2.12
N THR A 67 -38.34 -0.54 -1.47
CA THR A 67 -37.19 0.22 -1.00
C THR A 67 -36.48 -0.67 0.01
N SER A 68 -35.31 -1.20 -0.35
CA SER A 68 -34.46 -1.89 0.61
C SER A 68 -34.16 -0.93 1.77
N PRO A 69 -34.15 -1.40 3.04
CA PRO A 69 -33.74 -0.58 4.16
C PRO A 69 -32.36 0.07 3.85
N PRO A 70 -32.13 1.32 4.27
CA PRO A 70 -30.83 1.94 4.09
C PRO A 70 -29.76 1.04 4.73
N ALA A 71 -28.70 0.76 3.97
CA ALA A 71 -27.57 0.01 4.49
C ALA A 71 -27.03 0.76 5.73
N PRO A 72 -26.66 0.04 6.79
CA PRO A 72 -26.17 0.70 8.00
C PRO A 72 -24.87 1.47 7.68
N SER A 73 -24.88 2.76 7.99
CA SER A 73 -23.79 3.69 7.66
C SER A 73 -22.59 3.51 8.61
N ALA A 74 -21.38 3.67 8.09
CA ALA A 74 -20.17 3.69 8.91
C ALA A 74 -20.01 5.04 9.64
N THR A 75 -19.43 5.02 10.83
CA THR A 75 -19.19 6.21 11.68
C THR A 75 -17.72 6.34 12.03
N VAL A 76 -17.15 7.53 11.87
CA VAL A 76 -15.77 7.83 12.30
C VAL A 76 -15.75 8.16 13.79
N VAL A 77 -14.92 7.45 14.55
CA VAL A 77 -14.81 7.58 16.02
C VAL A 77 -13.55 8.34 16.42
N LEU A 78 -12.44 8.11 15.70
CA LEU A 78 -11.18 8.81 15.90
C LEU A 78 -10.63 9.28 14.57
N SER A 79 -10.04 10.47 14.57
CA SER A 79 -9.37 11.07 13.42
C SER A 79 -8.22 11.93 13.94
N ARG A 80 -6.96 11.58 13.68
CA ARG A 80 -5.80 12.35 14.16
C ARG A 80 -4.62 12.34 13.20
N VAL A 81 -3.89 13.46 13.15
CA VAL A 81 -2.55 13.50 12.54
C VAL A 81 -1.56 12.92 13.55
N THR A 82 -0.77 11.94 13.14
CA THR A 82 0.28 11.31 13.98
C THR A 82 1.68 11.70 13.59
N TYR A 83 1.88 12.07 12.32
CA TYR A 83 3.12 12.68 11.83
C TYR A 83 2.75 13.85 10.93
N GLN A 84 3.14 15.06 11.33
CA GLN A 84 2.89 16.27 10.54
C GLN A 84 3.77 16.32 9.30
N TRP A 85 3.39 17.16 8.32
CA TRP A 85 4.16 17.38 7.10
C TRP A 85 5.64 17.60 7.39
N GLY A 86 6.47 16.64 6.95
CA GLY A 86 7.91 16.67 7.17
C GLY A 86 8.62 15.66 6.29
N TRP A 87 9.95 15.81 6.18
CA TRP A 87 10.78 14.82 5.51
C TRP A 87 11.00 13.63 6.44
N PRO A 88 10.54 12.41 6.09
CA PRO A 88 10.57 11.26 7.00
C PRO A 88 11.96 10.87 7.50
N ASN A 89 13.03 11.25 6.78
CA ASN A 89 14.40 10.87 7.10
C ASN A 89 15.16 11.95 7.90
N ALA A 90 14.51 13.05 8.30
CA ALA A 90 15.18 14.19 8.94
C ALA A 90 16.00 13.81 10.19
N HIS A 91 15.57 12.77 10.92
CA HIS A 91 16.22 12.27 12.13
C HIS A 91 16.38 10.74 12.11
N GLY A 92 16.58 10.16 10.93
CA GLY A 92 16.36 8.73 10.70
C GLY A 92 14.89 8.46 10.33
N SER A 93 14.45 7.20 10.32
CA SER A 93 13.07 6.86 9.95
C SER A 93 12.05 7.45 10.92
N ALA A 94 11.00 8.06 10.39
CA ALA A 94 9.84 8.45 11.17
C ALA A 94 9.20 7.22 11.83
N LEU A 95 8.78 7.36 13.09
CA LEU A 95 8.24 6.28 13.92
C LEU A 95 7.01 6.78 14.68
N VAL A 96 5.93 6.01 14.62
CA VAL A 96 4.73 6.18 15.45
C VAL A 96 4.49 4.87 16.19
N THR A 97 4.39 4.97 17.52
CA THR A 97 4.30 3.80 18.41
C THR A 97 2.91 3.65 19.00
N HIS A 98 2.46 2.40 19.06
CA HIS A 98 1.21 1.99 19.70
C HIS A 98 1.48 0.83 20.65
N THR A 99 0.61 0.70 21.65
CA THR A 99 0.65 -0.42 22.58
C THR A 99 -0.76 -0.95 22.76
N TYR A 100 -0.91 -2.24 22.57
CA TYR A 100 -2.17 -2.97 22.71
C TYR A 100 -1.87 -4.42 23.10
N PRO A 101 -2.81 -5.11 23.74
CA PRO A 101 -2.64 -6.53 24.04
C PRO A 101 -2.51 -7.33 22.74
N VAL A 102 -1.50 -8.19 22.67
CA VAL A 102 -1.31 -9.19 21.63
C VAL A 102 -1.27 -10.56 22.31
N PRO A 103 -1.93 -11.61 21.78
CA PRO A 103 -2.76 -11.69 20.55
C PRO A 103 -4.24 -11.25 20.72
N PRO A 104 -5.00 -11.02 19.61
CA PRO A 104 -4.62 -11.18 18.20
C PRO A 104 -3.82 -9.99 17.64
N LEU A 105 -3.02 -10.24 16.59
CA LEU A 105 -2.36 -9.17 15.84
C LEU A 105 -3.37 -8.47 14.91
N PRO A 106 -3.32 -7.13 14.78
CA PRO A 106 -3.97 -6.39 13.71
C PRO A 106 -3.72 -7.00 12.33
N GLN A 107 -4.80 -7.32 11.62
CA GLN A 107 -4.74 -7.86 10.27
C GLN A 107 -4.96 -6.75 9.25
N LEU A 108 -4.07 -6.61 8.27
CA LEU A 108 -4.28 -5.72 7.13
C LEU A 108 -5.39 -6.31 6.25
N VAL A 109 -6.51 -5.59 6.12
CA VAL A 109 -7.69 -6.07 5.38
C VAL A 109 -7.99 -5.28 4.12
N ARG A 110 -7.50 -4.04 4.04
CA ARG A 110 -7.71 -3.20 2.86
C ARG A 110 -6.54 -2.27 2.62
N ILE A 111 -6.21 -2.10 1.35
CA ILE A 111 -5.30 -1.07 0.87
C ILE A 111 -6.10 -0.16 -0.08
N ALA A 112 -5.88 1.15 0.01
CA ALA A 112 -6.50 2.10 -0.90
C ALA A 112 -5.49 3.19 -1.28
N VAL A 113 -5.69 3.76 -2.47
CA VAL A 113 -4.93 4.92 -2.93
C VAL A 113 -5.89 5.96 -3.49
N GLY A 114 -5.56 7.23 -3.30
CA GLY A 114 -6.35 8.36 -3.81
C GLY A 114 -5.49 9.55 -4.18
N ASP A 115 -5.91 10.25 -5.23
CA ASP A 115 -5.42 11.58 -5.54
C ASP A 115 -6.24 12.62 -4.79
N HIS A 116 -5.57 13.55 -4.14
CA HIS A 116 -6.17 14.67 -3.44
C HIS A 116 -5.65 15.96 -4.08
N PRO A 117 -6.31 16.41 -5.18
CA PRO A 117 -5.96 17.66 -5.82
C PRO A 117 -6.22 18.83 -4.86
N ARG A 118 -5.63 19.98 -5.20
CA ARG A 118 -5.59 21.16 -4.34
C ARG A 118 -6.99 21.67 -3.97
N ASP A 119 -7.36 21.53 -2.70
CA ASP A 119 -8.42 22.33 -2.08
C ASP A 119 -7.87 23.72 -1.68
N PRO A 120 -8.69 24.79 -1.69
CA PRO A 120 -8.25 26.12 -1.28
C PRO A 120 -7.67 26.12 0.14
N GLY A 121 -6.39 26.48 0.26
CA GLY A 121 -5.66 26.49 1.55
C GLY A 121 -4.92 25.20 1.90
N GLU A 122 -5.07 24.14 1.10
CA GLU A 122 -4.38 22.87 1.32
C GLU A 122 -3.33 22.56 0.23
N ARG A 123 -2.30 21.83 0.64
CA ARG A 123 -1.26 21.27 -0.25
C ARG A 123 -1.85 20.06 -0.98
N PRO A 124 -1.68 19.88 -2.31
CA PRO A 124 -2.09 18.67 -2.99
C PRO A 124 -1.25 17.46 -2.55
N PHE A 125 -1.86 16.29 -2.46
CA PHE A 125 -1.17 15.07 -2.04
C PHE A 125 -1.73 13.81 -2.71
N ASN A 126 -0.94 12.76 -2.74
CA ASN A 126 -1.42 11.41 -2.99
C ASN A 126 -1.47 10.67 -1.67
N ARG A 127 -2.56 9.94 -1.41
CA ARG A 127 -2.76 9.20 -0.16
C ARG A 127 -2.70 7.71 -0.43
N MET A 128 -1.87 7.00 0.32
CA MET A 128 -1.93 5.55 0.45
C MET A 128 -2.46 5.17 1.83
N THR A 129 -3.49 4.34 1.91
CA THR A 129 -4.14 3.95 3.15
C THR A 129 -4.05 2.44 3.36
N PHE A 130 -3.67 2.04 4.56
CA PHE A 130 -3.65 0.66 5.04
C PHE A 130 -4.66 0.51 6.18
N THR A 131 -5.66 -0.34 6.02
CA THR A 131 -6.74 -0.54 6.99
C THR A 131 -6.58 -1.87 7.71
N PHE A 132 -6.51 -1.81 9.03
CA PHE A 132 -6.31 -2.93 9.91
C PHE A 132 -7.55 -3.26 10.73
N THR A 133 -7.63 -4.49 11.21
CA THR A 133 -8.53 -4.91 12.28
C THR A 133 -7.91 -4.65 13.65
N THR A 134 -8.75 -4.68 14.69
CA THR A 134 -8.43 -4.73 16.14
C THR A 134 -7.64 -3.56 16.76
N ALA A 135 -6.62 -3.00 16.12
CA ALA A 135 -5.88 -1.84 16.61
C ALA A 135 -5.06 -1.16 15.50
N PHE A 136 -4.55 0.05 15.79
CA PHE A 136 -3.47 0.66 15.00
C PHE A 136 -2.15 -0.06 15.31
N PRO A 137 -1.43 -0.58 14.30
CA PRO A 137 -0.09 -1.11 14.51
C PRO A 137 0.93 0.02 14.74
N THR A 138 2.04 -0.30 15.41
CA THR A 138 3.23 0.57 15.40
C THR A 138 3.80 0.60 13.99
N TYR A 139 4.16 1.77 13.46
CA TYR A 139 4.76 1.88 12.13
C TYR A 139 5.96 2.82 12.06
N ARG A 140 6.88 2.46 11.16
CA ARG A 140 7.99 3.30 10.73
C ARG A 140 7.95 3.51 9.23
N PHE A 141 8.43 4.66 8.78
CA PHE A 141 8.51 4.96 7.36
C PHE A 141 9.68 5.89 7.03
N ALA A 142 10.29 5.66 5.87
CA ALA A 142 11.44 6.42 5.39
C ALA A 142 11.58 6.29 3.87
N TYR A 143 12.14 7.31 3.24
CA TYR A 143 12.65 7.17 1.89
C TYR A 143 13.90 6.29 1.89
N THR A 144 13.93 5.31 1.00
CA THR A 144 15.05 4.38 0.79
C THR A 144 15.44 4.36 -0.69
N GLY A 145 16.65 3.86 -0.98
CA GLY A 145 17.11 3.74 -2.36
C GLY A 145 16.45 2.58 -3.11
N THR A 146 16.18 1.47 -2.41
CA THR A 146 15.58 0.26 -2.98
C THR A 146 14.67 -0.40 -1.97
N LEU A 147 13.56 -0.97 -2.43
CA LEU A 147 12.73 -1.86 -1.61
C LEU A 147 13.41 -3.23 -1.52
N THR A 148 13.69 -3.69 -0.31
CA THR A 148 14.31 -5.00 -0.08
C THR A 148 13.31 -5.93 0.59
N GLY A 149 13.19 -7.14 0.07
CA GLY A 149 12.31 -8.18 0.60
C GLY A 149 12.77 -8.64 1.98
N SER A 150 11.89 -8.55 2.97
CA SER A 150 12.14 -9.06 4.31
C SER A 150 12.27 -10.59 4.24
N GLY A 151 13.39 -11.12 4.73
CA GLY A 151 13.70 -12.56 4.72
C GLY A 151 14.49 -13.02 3.49
N SER A 152 14.21 -12.50 2.29
CA SER A 152 14.96 -12.87 1.07
C SER A 152 16.21 -12.03 0.82
N GLY A 153 16.23 -10.78 1.31
CA GLY A 153 17.28 -9.80 1.02
C GLY A 153 17.31 -9.33 -0.44
N GLN A 154 16.37 -9.80 -1.27
CA GLN A 154 16.30 -9.47 -2.69
C GLN A 154 15.62 -8.12 -2.91
N THR A 155 16.03 -7.39 -3.94
CA THR A 155 15.33 -6.19 -4.36
C THR A 155 13.94 -6.55 -4.87
N VAL A 156 12.92 -5.88 -4.35
CA VAL A 156 11.53 -5.96 -4.84
C VAL A 156 11.37 -4.90 -5.92
N PRO A 157 11.06 -5.27 -7.18
CA PRO A 157 10.85 -4.30 -8.25
C PRO A 157 9.68 -3.36 -7.92
N LEU A 158 9.90 -2.07 -8.17
CA LEU A 158 8.94 -1.01 -7.91
C LEU A 158 9.17 0.11 -8.92
N LYS A 159 8.11 0.62 -9.57
CA LYS A 159 8.25 1.77 -10.47
C LYS A 159 8.44 3.06 -9.67
N GLY A 160 8.99 4.08 -10.32
CA GLY A 160 9.32 5.36 -9.70
C GLY A 160 10.84 5.57 -9.58
N ALA A 161 11.22 6.77 -9.18
CA ALA A 161 12.62 7.17 -9.02
C ALA A 161 13.11 7.04 -7.56
N GLY A 162 12.19 6.89 -6.60
CA GLY A 162 12.51 6.60 -5.20
C GLY A 162 11.50 5.68 -4.55
N VAL A 163 11.81 5.22 -3.34
CA VAL A 163 10.96 4.31 -2.58
C VAL A 163 10.63 4.93 -1.23
N LEU A 164 9.35 5.02 -0.87
CA LEU A 164 8.93 5.24 0.52
C LEU A 164 8.65 3.87 1.15
N THR A 165 9.55 3.37 1.98
CA THR A 165 9.37 2.11 2.70
C THR A 165 8.55 2.36 3.95
N ILE A 166 7.54 1.54 4.18
CA ILE A 166 6.65 1.55 5.33
C ILE A 166 6.70 0.17 5.98
N THR A 167 7.01 0.11 7.27
CA THR A 167 6.97 -1.13 8.04
C THR A 167 5.99 -0.98 9.19
N PHE A 168 5.01 -1.86 9.23
CA PHE A 168 4.12 -2.07 10.36
C PHE A 168 4.67 -3.21 11.23
N SER A 169 4.66 -3.02 12.54
CA SER A 169 5.05 -4.02 13.52
C SER A 169 3.87 -4.38 14.40
N GLN A 170 3.90 -5.61 14.93
CA GLN A 170 2.77 -6.26 15.57
C GLN A 170 1.55 -6.37 14.64
N ALA A 171 1.76 -6.50 13.32
CA ALA A 171 0.70 -6.62 12.32
C ALA A 171 0.94 -7.81 11.41
N GLN A 172 -0.11 -8.30 10.74
CA GLN A 172 0.01 -9.35 9.73
C GLN A 172 -0.87 -9.05 8.52
N ALA A 173 -0.51 -9.58 7.35
CA ALA A 173 -1.32 -9.49 6.12
C ALA A 173 -1.83 -10.86 5.65
N HIS A 174 -1.79 -11.86 6.53
CA HIS A 174 -2.35 -13.18 6.36
C HIS A 174 -3.40 -13.50 7.44
N THR A 175 -4.23 -14.52 7.19
CA THR A 175 -5.19 -15.08 8.15
C THR A 175 -4.44 -15.69 9.35
N ALA A 176 -5.08 -15.81 10.52
CA ALA A 176 -4.41 -16.26 11.75
C ALA A 176 -3.81 -17.67 11.68
N ASP A 177 -4.31 -18.50 10.77
CA ASP A 177 -3.80 -19.84 10.46
C ASP A 177 -2.66 -19.83 9.42
N GLY A 178 -2.27 -18.66 8.89
CA GLY A 178 -1.23 -18.50 7.86
C GLY A 178 -1.62 -18.95 6.46
N SER A 179 -2.87 -19.38 6.23
CA SER A 179 -3.24 -20.08 5.00
C SER A 179 -3.50 -19.15 3.80
N ARG A 180 -3.92 -17.90 4.05
CA ARG A 180 -4.38 -16.98 3.00
C ARG A 180 -4.04 -15.53 3.34
N SER A 181 -4.05 -14.65 2.34
CA SER A 181 -4.04 -13.21 2.56
C SER A 181 -5.29 -12.77 3.33
N SER A 182 -5.13 -11.85 4.28
CA SER A 182 -6.25 -11.18 4.95
C SER A 182 -6.81 -9.99 4.15
N ILE A 183 -6.11 -9.58 3.09
CA ILE A 183 -6.46 -8.39 2.29
C ILE A 183 -7.61 -8.74 1.34
N THR A 184 -8.74 -8.07 1.52
CA THR A 184 -9.97 -8.28 0.74
C THR A 184 -10.15 -7.27 -0.38
N ALA A 185 -9.48 -6.11 -0.30
CA ALA A 185 -9.49 -5.09 -1.34
C ALA A 185 -8.16 -4.35 -1.40
N GLN A 186 -7.62 -4.17 -2.60
CA GLN A 186 -6.39 -3.43 -2.86
C GLN A 186 -6.39 -2.87 -4.29
N PRO A 187 -5.71 -1.74 -4.56
CA PRO A 187 -5.55 -1.26 -5.92
C PRO A 187 -4.69 -2.21 -6.76
N GLY A 188 -4.79 -2.13 -8.09
CA GLY A 188 -3.82 -2.77 -8.97
C GLY A 188 -2.41 -2.20 -8.76
N ARG A 189 -1.38 -2.95 -9.17
CA ARG A 189 -0.05 -2.36 -9.39
C ARG A 189 -0.16 -1.32 -10.51
N ASP A 190 0.77 -0.36 -10.55
CA ASP A 190 0.74 0.78 -11.50
C ASP A 190 -0.35 1.82 -11.20
N ILE A 191 -0.28 2.40 -10.01
CA ILE A 191 -1.17 3.45 -9.52
C ILE A 191 -1.19 4.68 -10.44
N ALA A 192 -0.05 5.03 -11.04
CA ALA A 192 0.12 6.12 -12.00
C ALA A 192 -0.42 7.51 -11.54
N LEU A 193 -0.41 7.81 -10.24
CA LEU A 193 -0.67 9.16 -9.75
C LEU A 193 0.58 10.03 -9.83
N THR A 194 0.41 11.35 -9.70
CA THR A 194 1.48 12.36 -9.81
C THR A 194 2.73 12.04 -8.99
N ARG A 195 2.54 11.49 -7.80
CA ARG A 195 3.63 11.21 -6.84
C ARG A 195 3.74 9.73 -6.49
N ILE A 196 2.64 9.04 -6.21
CA ILE A 196 2.62 7.60 -5.95
C ILE A 196 2.32 6.88 -7.26
N VAL A 197 3.31 6.26 -7.87
CA VAL A 197 3.17 5.61 -9.19
C VAL A 197 3.00 4.10 -9.10
N ASP A 198 3.41 3.49 -8.00
CA ASP A 198 3.37 2.04 -7.80
C ASP A 198 3.43 1.69 -6.31
N TYR A 199 3.17 0.43 -5.97
CA TYR A 199 3.38 -0.11 -4.63
C TYR A 199 3.66 -1.62 -4.66
N ALA A 200 4.39 -2.11 -3.65
CA ALA A 200 4.67 -3.53 -3.50
C ALA A 200 4.78 -3.93 -2.04
N GLN A 201 4.30 -5.13 -1.72
CA GLN A 201 4.62 -5.79 -0.47
C GLN A 201 6.07 -6.30 -0.52
N ALA A 202 6.82 -6.07 0.55
CA ALA A 202 8.19 -6.53 0.72
C ALA A 202 8.33 -7.58 1.82
N GLY A 203 7.34 -7.75 2.69
CA GLY A 203 7.36 -8.80 3.70
C GLY A 203 6.09 -8.87 4.54
N ASP A 204 5.85 -10.05 5.11
CA ASP A 204 4.81 -10.34 6.09
C ASP A 204 5.23 -11.57 6.89
N PHE A 205 5.95 -11.35 7.99
CA PHE A 205 6.53 -12.41 8.82
C PHE A 205 6.71 -11.94 10.26
N GLU A 206 6.49 -12.82 11.24
CA GLU A 206 6.68 -12.57 12.68
C GLU A 206 6.01 -11.29 13.21
N GLY A 207 4.83 -10.97 12.67
CA GLY A 207 4.11 -9.76 13.05
C GLY A 207 4.70 -8.48 12.44
N VAL A 208 5.45 -8.59 11.35
CA VAL A 208 6.01 -7.46 10.62
C VAL A 208 5.52 -7.48 9.18
N VAL A 209 4.80 -6.43 8.79
CA VAL A 209 4.34 -6.21 7.41
C VAL A 209 5.09 -5.04 6.81
N THR A 210 5.72 -5.23 5.66
CA THR A 210 6.48 -4.17 4.97
C THR A 210 5.93 -3.93 3.57
N TYR A 211 5.76 -2.65 3.24
CA TYR A 211 5.42 -2.18 1.89
C TYR A 211 6.43 -1.13 1.43
N GLY A 212 6.59 -1.01 0.12
CA GLY A 212 7.20 0.16 -0.50
C GLY A 212 6.22 0.85 -1.44
N LEU A 213 6.24 2.18 -1.43
CA LEU A 213 5.55 3.00 -2.41
C LEU A 213 6.56 3.53 -3.41
N GLY A 214 6.24 3.36 -4.69
CA GLY A 214 7.00 3.86 -5.82
C GLY A 214 6.75 5.34 -5.99
N ILE A 215 7.80 6.14 -5.86
CA ILE A 215 7.69 7.61 -5.81
C ILE A 215 8.25 8.20 -7.09
N ALA A 216 7.43 8.95 -7.81
CA ALA A 216 7.91 9.80 -8.89
C ALA A 216 8.71 10.97 -8.28
N TRP A 217 9.95 11.15 -8.71
CA TRP A 217 10.72 12.34 -8.38
C TRP A 217 10.53 13.39 -9.46
N PRO A 218 10.34 14.66 -9.10
CA PRO A 218 10.16 15.69 -10.11
C PRO A 218 11.40 15.89 -10.99
N ILE A 219 12.58 15.70 -10.40
CA ILE A 219 13.84 15.64 -11.11
C ILE A 219 14.38 14.23 -10.90
N PRO A 220 14.53 13.41 -11.96
CA PRO A 220 15.13 12.10 -11.84
C PRO A 220 16.48 12.18 -11.12
N GLN A 221 16.77 11.24 -10.22
CA GLN A 221 18.02 11.17 -9.45
C GLN A 221 18.29 12.32 -8.46
N SER A 222 17.43 13.35 -8.40
CA SER A 222 17.44 14.28 -7.26
C SER A 222 16.95 13.54 -6.01
N ASN A 223 17.47 13.83 -4.81
CA ASN A 223 16.85 13.33 -3.58
C ASN A 223 15.94 14.44 -3.02
N PRO A 224 14.74 14.67 -3.59
CA PRO A 224 13.86 15.69 -3.08
C PRO A 224 13.43 15.27 -1.67
N GLN A 225 13.57 16.18 -0.72
CA GLN A 225 13.02 16.04 0.62
C GLN A 225 11.49 16.19 0.57
N ILE A 226 10.83 15.22 -0.08
CA ILE A 226 9.38 15.21 -0.27
C ILE A 226 8.73 15.05 1.10
N ALA A 227 7.83 15.97 1.41
CA ALA A 227 7.11 15.94 2.67
C ALA A 227 6.08 14.81 2.68
N VAL A 228 5.96 14.15 3.82
CA VAL A 228 4.92 13.16 4.11
C VAL A 228 4.16 13.59 5.36
N ARG A 229 2.87 13.27 5.43
CA ARG A 229 2.05 13.35 6.64
C ARG A 229 1.42 11.98 6.89
N ALA A 230 1.40 11.53 8.14
CA ALA A 230 0.68 10.30 8.53
C ALA A 230 -0.57 10.66 9.34
N TYR A 231 -1.67 9.97 9.04
CA TYR A 231 -2.98 10.21 9.64
C TYR A 231 -3.62 8.88 10.04
N GLU A 232 -4.30 8.86 11.18
CA GLU A 232 -5.01 7.70 11.71
C GLU A 232 -6.50 7.98 11.80
N THR A 233 -7.30 7.00 11.35
CA THR A 233 -8.76 7.04 11.44
C THR A 233 -9.29 5.72 11.98
N GLU A 234 -10.14 5.80 13.00
CA GLU A 234 -10.93 4.67 13.48
C GLU A 234 -12.37 4.82 13.00
N THR A 235 -12.91 3.78 12.39
CA THR A 235 -14.28 3.76 11.89
C THR A 235 -15.01 2.54 12.42
N ILE A 236 -16.24 2.71 12.86
CA ILE A 236 -17.17 1.62 13.15
C ILE A 236 -18.03 1.41 11.91
N THR A 237 -17.97 0.21 11.32
CA THR A 237 -18.81 -0.15 10.17
C THR A 237 -20.28 -0.22 10.59
N GLY A 238 -21.20 -0.25 9.62
CA GLY A 238 -22.62 -0.47 9.91
C GLY A 238 -22.92 -1.79 10.64
N GLY A 239 -22.00 -2.76 10.59
CA GLY A 239 -22.08 -4.02 11.36
C GLY A 239 -21.45 -3.95 12.74
N GLY A 240 -21.00 -2.78 13.22
CA GLY A 240 -20.38 -2.60 14.54
C GLY A 240 -18.89 -2.97 14.60
N GLN A 241 -18.26 -3.33 13.47
CA GLN A 241 -16.85 -3.69 13.45
C GLN A 241 -15.96 -2.43 13.43
N HIS A 242 -14.94 -2.40 14.30
CA HIS A 242 -13.92 -1.36 14.28
C HIS A 242 -12.87 -1.63 13.19
N LEU A 243 -12.53 -0.59 12.44
CA LEU A 243 -11.48 -0.58 11.43
C LEU A 243 -10.51 0.58 11.70
N TYR A 244 -9.22 0.28 11.60
CA TYR A 244 -8.12 1.17 11.97
C TYR A 244 -7.30 1.50 10.73
N ALA A 245 -7.52 2.67 10.14
CA ALA A 245 -6.85 3.10 8.92
C ALA A 245 -5.63 3.97 9.25
N VAL A 246 -4.46 3.60 8.71
CA VAL A 246 -3.25 4.43 8.68
C VAL A 246 -3.06 4.93 7.26
N ALA A 247 -3.10 6.25 7.07
CA ALA A 247 -2.93 6.91 5.79
C ALA A 247 -1.59 7.65 5.74
N PHE A 248 -0.88 7.53 4.62
CA PHE A 248 0.34 8.25 4.29
C PHE A 248 0.04 9.21 3.15
N ASP A 249 0.02 10.50 3.45
CA ASP A 249 -0.12 11.57 2.47
C ASP A 249 1.27 11.96 1.99
N VAL A 250 1.53 11.80 0.70
CA VAL A 250 2.79 12.19 0.06
C VAL A 250 2.56 13.44 -0.74
N ASP A 251 3.38 14.47 -0.49
CA ASP A 251 3.28 15.76 -1.16
C ASP A 251 3.34 15.61 -2.69
N ALA A 252 2.23 16.01 -3.34
CA ALA A 252 2.06 15.92 -4.78
C ALA A 252 2.16 17.31 -5.44
N THR A 253 2.71 18.30 -4.73
CA THR A 253 2.98 19.62 -5.31
C THR A 253 3.88 19.46 -6.52
N ASN A 254 3.38 19.90 -7.68
CA ASN A 254 4.15 19.88 -8.92
C ASN A 254 5.17 21.02 -8.87
N PRO A 255 6.49 20.77 -8.93
CA PRO A 255 7.47 21.85 -9.04
C PRO A 255 7.46 22.51 -10.43
N ALA A 256 6.87 21.87 -11.44
CA ALA A 256 6.67 22.43 -12.78
C ALA A 256 5.37 23.22 -12.91
N GLY A 257 4.78 23.71 -11.81
CA GLY A 257 3.61 24.60 -11.82
C GLY A 257 3.89 26.03 -12.29
N ARG A 258 4.68 26.19 -13.35
CA ARG A 258 4.72 27.35 -14.25
C ARG A 258 4.40 26.89 -15.65
#